data_AF-A0A372IDC4-F1
#
_entry.id   AF-A0A372IDC4-F1
#
_cell.length_a   1.000
_cell.length_b   1.000
_cell.length_c   1.000
_cell.angle_alpha   90.00
_cell.angle_beta   90.00
_cell.angle_gamma   90.00
#
_symmetry.space_group_name_H-M   'P 1'
#
loop_
_entity.id
_entity.type
_entity.pdbx_description
1 polymer ?
#
loop_
_entity_poly.entity_id
_entity_poly.type
_entity_poly.pdbx_seq_one_letter_code
_entity_poly.pdbx_strand_id
1 'polypeptide(L)'
;MLGATALLGLLGSVAILSLLDFGDDTDDCDTEEGAGETGETPTTVEEIILVENGTDHSGDAGRQAYLFDPEASGGIGASIDAGGGDDIVNLTRLGGGIGLVGGQVAGGAGNDAISVEGEQSTLSGGAGDDTILGELLASEVNGDGGNDSISVVSGPSDASTVNGGDGDDTIDGSGSDNISLLGGAGNDSITTEGGTPVGTGYRISADGGDGDDTLTHEVDVFPLTSQDPAFAPAFLTGGDGADAFELRLTSDNGVFSPSAEDPDVFETDAAVITDFEQGTDTLSFDLSGSLAGYSVMTGTLVEDTDAGSTEIILRLSGGSLPDQDVRVTVATTGLSWDDVSFIGTQPGTLTPVAA
;
A
#
# COMPACT_ATOMS: atom_id res chain seq x y z
N MET A 1 27.22 -12.14 -5.05
CA MET A 1 26.35 -13.25 -4.58
C MET A 1 26.60 -13.48 -3.09
N LEU A 2 26.02 -12.58 -2.29
CA LEU A 2 25.88 -12.59 -0.83
C LEU A 2 25.42 -11.18 -0.47
N GLY A 3 24.26 -11.04 0.19
CA GLY A 3 23.78 -9.78 0.75
C GLY A 3 22.38 -9.35 0.29
N ALA A 4 21.37 -10.19 0.50
CA ALA A 4 19.97 -9.77 0.59
C ALA A 4 19.42 -10.40 1.89
N THR A 5 19.99 -9.94 3.01
CA THR A 5 19.59 -10.35 4.35
C THR A 5 19.60 -9.10 5.21
N ALA A 6 18.47 -8.89 5.89
CA ALA A 6 18.19 -7.88 6.91
C ALA A 6 17.60 -6.54 6.40
N LEU A 7 16.34 -6.59 5.92
CA LEU A 7 15.33 -5.60 6.31
C LEU A 7 13.87 -6.12 6.24
N LEU A 8 13.60 -7.43 6.15
CA LEU A 8 12.25 -8.00 6.32
C LEU A 8 12.05 -8.44 7.77
N GLY A 9 12.12 -7.48 8.68
CA GLY A 9 12.05 -7.71 10.11
C GLY A 9 10.84 -7.02 10.70
N LEU A 10 9.81 -7.82 11.01
CA LEU A 10 9.02 -7.67 12.23
C LEU A 10 7.75 -6.79 12.22
N LEU A 11 7.05 -6.59 11.10
CA LEU A 11 5.76 -5.86 11.13
C LEU A 11 4.49 -6.65 10.81
N GLY A 12 4.52 -7.77 10.07
CA GLY A 12 3.28 -8.51 9.73
C GLY A 12 2.90 -9.68 10.63
N SER A 13 3.85 -10.36 11.29
CA SER A 13 3.62 -11.71 11.83
C SER A 13 3.30 -11.79 13.33
N VAL A 14 3.27 -10.68 14.06
CA VAL A 14 3.04 -10.69 15.52
C VAL A 14 1.58 -10.40 15.90
N ALA A 15 0.78 -9.79 15.02
CA ALA A 15 -0.58 -9.37 15.39
C ALA A 15 -1.61 -10.52 15.41
N ILE A 16 -1.55 -11.49 14.49
CA ILE A 16 -2.61 -12.50 14.35
C ILE A 16 -2.48 -13.66 15.35
N LEU A 17 -1.25 -13.99 15.80
CA LEU A 17 -1.08 -15.07 16.79
C LEU A 17 -1.64 -14.69 18.18
N SER A 18 -1.93 -13.39 18.41
CA SER A 18 -2.57 -12.88 19.62
C SER A 18 -4.09 -13.12 19.66
N LEU A 19 -4.73 -13.51 18.55
CA LEU A 19 -6.19 -13.75 18.49
C LEU A 19 -6.59 -15.21 18.77
N LEU A 20 -5.64 -16.14 18.83
CA LEU A 20 -5.88 -17.53 19.21
C LEU A 20 -5.86 -17.70 20.74
N ASP A 21 -6.65 -16.91 21.48
CA ASP A 21 -6.91 -17.20 22.89
C ASP A 21 -7.95 -18.34 22.95
N PHE A 22 -7.46 -19.57 23.05
CA PHE A 22 -8.30 -20.71 23.39
C PHE A 22 -8.75 -20.54 24.84
N GLY A 23 -9.87 -19.86 25.03
CA GLY A 23 -10.60 -19.86 26.30
C GLY A 23 -10.95 -21.31 26.68
N ASP A 24 -10.17 -21.88 27.59
CA ASP A 24 -10.51 -23.12 28.31
C ASP A 24 -11.66 -22.80 29.28
N ASP A 25 -12.87 -22.65 28.75
CA ASP A 25 -14.08 -22.60 29.56
C ASP A 25 -14.62 -24.03 29.74
N THR A 26 -13.86 -24.79 30.52
CA THR A 26 -14.42 -25.90 31.28
C THR A 26 -14.89 -25.37 32.63
N ASP A 27 -16.08 -24.77 32.71
CA ASP A 27 -16.94 -24.92 33.91
C ASP A 27 -18.37 -24.34 33.76
N ASP A 28 -19.29 -25.16 34.27
CA ASP A 28 -20.63 -24.88 34.79
C ASP A 28 -21.85 -24.61 33.89
N CYS A 29 -22.74 -25.61 33.96
CA CYS A 29 -24.16 -25.49 33.71
C CYS A 29 -24.80 -24.61 34.80
N ASP A 30 -25.54 -23.56 34.44
CA ASP A 30 -26.84 -23.24 35.07
C ASP A 30 -27.54 -22.03 34.41
N THR A 31 -28.86 -22.09 34.50
CA THR A 31 -29.92 -21.29 33.87
C THR A 31 -30.01 -19.83 34.33
N GLU A 32 -30.44 -18.90 33.45
CA GLU A 32 -31.68 -18.08 33.54
C GLU A 32 -31.68 -16.84 32.62
N GLU A 33 -32.90 -16.38 32.30
CA GLU A 33 -33.29 -15.36 31.33
C GLU A 33 -32.73 -13.93 31.57
N GLY A 34 -32.29 -13.30 30.48
CA GLY A 34 -32.70 -11.95 30.06
C GLY A 34 -32.09 -10.73 30.75
N ALA A 35 -31.14 -10.07 30.08
CA ALA A 35 -31.06 -8.60 29.96
C ALA A 35 -29.94 -8.17 28.99
N GLY A 36 -30.31 -7.58 27.85
CA GLY A 36 -29.50 -6.64 27.06
C GLY A 36 -28.03 -6.98 26.81
N GLU A 37 -27.78 -7.87 25.84
CA GLU A 37 -26.48 -8.05 25.22
C GLU A 37 -26.09 -6.73 24.53
N THR A 38 -25.22 -5.94 25.16
CA THR A 38 -24.31 -5.09 24.41
C THR A 38 -23.42 -6.05 23.64
N GLY A 39 -23.64 -6.17 22.33
CA GLY A 39 -22.96 -7.13 21.47
C GLY A 39 -21.45 -6.96 21.57
N GLU A 40 -20.82 -7.79 22.38
CA GLU A 40 -19.40 -8.08 22.24
C GLU A 40 -19.29 -9.17 21.18
N THR A 41 -18.45 -8.95 20.18
CA THR A 41 -18.17 -9.97 19.18
C THR A 41 -17.53 -11.18 19.88
N PRO A 42 -17.96 -12.42 19.56
CA PRO A 42 -17.46 -13.61 20.25
C PRO A 42 -15.93 -13.67 20.11
N THR A 43 -15.18 -13.59 21.21
CA THR A 43 -13.72 -13.54 21.12
C THR A 43 -13.08 -14.88 20.79
N THR A 44 -13.79 -15.98 21.01
CA THR A 44 -13.28 -17.36 20.87
C THR A 44 -13.60 -17.95 19.50
N VAL A 45 -12.61 -18.56 18.86
CA VAL A 45 -12.79 -19.35 17.63
C VAL A 45 -13.64 -20.59 17.92
N GLU A 46 -14.73 -20.75 17.18
CA GLU A 46 -15.69 -21.86 17.31
C GLU A 46 -15.30 -23.07 16.47
N GLU A 47 -14.69 -22.85 15.30
CA GLU A 47 -14.26 -23.91 14.39
C GLU A 47 -12.90 -23.59 13.74
N ILE A 48 -12.07 -24.63 13.55
CA ILE A 48 -10.80 -24.55 12.83
C ILE A 48 -10.85 -25.46 11.61
N ILE A 49 -10.65 -24.86 10.44
CA ILE A 49 -10.63 -25.52 9.14
C ILE A 49 -9.17 -25.61 8.65
N LEU A 50 -8.74 -26.83 8.34
CA LEU A 50 -7.45 -27.07 7.72
C LEU A 50 -7.60 -27.07 6.19
N VAL A 51 -6.88 -26.16 5.55
CA VAL A 51 -6.97 -25.86 4.12
C VAL A 51 -5.89 -26.65 3.37
N GLU A 52 -6.34 -27.53 2.49
CA GLU A 52 -5.53 -28.29 1.54
C GLU A 52 -5.91 -27.98 0.08
N ASN A 53 -5.19 -28.56 -0.87
CA ASN A 53 -5.48 -28.31 -2.29
C ASN A 53 -6.82 -28.91 -2.72
N GLY A 54 -7.68 -28.05 -3.27
CA GLY A 54 -9.05 -28.38 -3.65
C GLY A 54 -10.07 -28.18 -2.53
N THR A 55 -9.68 -27.56 -1.40
CA THR A 55 -10.63 -27.15 -0.36
C THR A 55 -11.69 -26.24 -0.96
N ASP A 56 -12.95 -26.58 -0.73
CA ASP A 56 -14.13 -25.80 -1.07
C ASP A 56 -14.97 -25.71 0.20
N HIS A 57 -14.95 -24.55 0.85
CA HIS A 57 -15.59 -24.33 2.14
C HIS A 57 -16.53 -23.13 2.08
N SER A 58 -17.69 -23.29 2.73
CA SER A 58 -18.65 -22.23 2.98
C SER A 58 -18.98 -22.29 4.47
N GLY A 59 -18.60 -21.23 5.17
CA GLY A 59 -18.74 -21.06 6.61
C GLY A 59 -20.16 -20.71 7.03
N ASP A 60 -20.32 -20.39 8.30
CA ASP A 60 -21.62 -20.16 8.91
C ASP A 60 -21.75 -18.73 9.45
N ALA A 61 -22.18 -18.53 10.69
CA ALA A 61 -22.29 -17.19 11.28
C ALA A 61 -21.44 -17.05 12.56
N GLY A 62 -20.71 -18.10 12.93
CA GLY A 62 -19.80 -18.12 14.06
C GLY A 62 -18.38 -17.78 13.63
N ARG A 63 -17.53 -17.42 14.59
CA ARG A 63 -16.11 -17.10 14.34
C ARG A 63 -15.31 -18.36 14.02
N GLN A 64 -14.69 -18.40 12.85
CA GLN A 64 -13.98 -19.54 12.28
C GLN A 64 -12.52 -19.18 11.99
N ALA A 65 -11.65 -20.19 11.98
CA ALA A 65 -10.24 -20.02 11.62
C ALA A 65 -9.81 -20.98 10.51
N TYR A 66 -9.26 -20.42 9.44
CA TYR A 66 -8.76 -21.15 8.27
C TYR A 66 -7.24 -21.12 8.27
N LEU A 67 -6.63 -22.30 8.35
CA LEU A 67 -5.16 -22.46 8.39
C LEU A 67 -4.74 -23.47 7.34
N PHE A 68 -3.56 -23.31 6.74
CA PHE A 68 -3.03 -24.39 5.91
C PHE A 68 -2.92 -25.71 6.69
N ASP A 69 -3.32 -26.82 6.05
CA ASP A 69 -3.03 -28.15 6.58
C ASP A 69 -1.50 -28.28 6.77
N PRO A 70 -1.01 -28.70 7.95
CA PRO A 70 0.42 -28.84 8.21
C PRO A 70 1.12 -29.83 7.26
N GLU A 71 0.39 -30.77 6.69
CA GLU A 71 0.85 -31.76 5.70
C GLU A 71 0.74 -31.27 4.25
N ALA A 72 0.08 -30.14 4.00
CA ALA A 72 0.03 -29.52 2.68
C ALA A 72 1.46 -29.18 2.17
N SER A 73 1.60 -29.09 0.85
CA SER A 73 2.84 -28.62 0.22
C SER A 73 2.58 -28.09 -1.19
N GLY A 74 3.40 -27.13 -1.63
CA GLY A 74 3.28 -26.51 -2.96
C GLY A 74 2.15 -25.48 -3.05
N GLY A 75 1.78 -25.12 -4.28
CA GLY A 75 0.66 -24.21 -4.52
C GLY A 75 -0.68 -24.87 -4.21
N ILE A 76 -1.51 -24.18 -3.42
CA ILE A 76 -2.81 -24.65 -2.97
C ILE A 76 -3.89 -23.84 -3.69
N GLY A 77 -4.72 -24.49 -4.49
CA GLY A 77 -5.96 -23.88 -4.97
C GLY A 77 -7.08 -24.18 -3.97
N ALA A 78 -7.67 -23.15 -3.36
CA ALA A 78 -8.80 -23.29 -2.44
C ALA A 78 -9.87 -22.25 -2.75
N SER A 79 -11.12 -22.57 -2.42
CA SER A 79 -12.26 -21.66 -2.42
C SER A 79 -12.79 -21.62 -0.99
N ILE A 80 -12.68 -20.47 -0.34
CA ILE A 80 -13.10 -20.25 1.04
C ILE A 80 -14.06 -19.08 1.04
N ASP A 81 -15.25 -19.31 1.58
CA ASP A 81 -16.20 -18.30 2.00
C ASP A 81 -16.37 -18.52 3.52
N ALA A 82 -15.91 -17.59 4.35
CA ALA A 82 -15.98 -17.75 5.81
C ALA A 82 -17.40 -17.48 6.36
N GLY A 83 -18.28 -16.92 5.54
CA GLY A 83 -19.71 -16.79 5.83
C GLY A 83 -19.99 -15.50 6.57
N GLY A 84 -20.14 -15.56 7.88
CA GLY A 84 -20.21 -14.37 8.70
C GLY A 84 -19.83 -14.65 10.13
N GLY A 85 -19.83 -13.60 10.94
CA GLY A 85 -18.99 -13.59 12.12
C GLY A 85 -17.66 -12.92 11.79
N ASP A 86 -16.87 -12.65 12.82
CA ASP A 86 -15.53 -12.08 12.64
C ASP A 86 -14.55 -13.23 12.49
N ASP A 87 -14.15 -13.57 11.28
CA ASP A 87 -13.37 -14.76 10.95
C ASP A 87 -11.86 -14.49 10.83
N ILE A 88 -11.08 -15.57 10.85
CA ILE A 88 -9.63 -15.52 10.69
C ILE A 88 -9.24 -16.41 9.53
N VAL A 89 -8.76 -15.83 8.43
CA VAL A 89 -8.14 -16.58 7.34
C VAL A 89 -6.64 -16.34 7.39
N ASN A 90 -5.87 -17.32 7.84
CA ASN A 90 -4.41 -17.23 7.87
C ASN A 90 -3.79 -18.33 7.01
N LEU A 91 -3.56 -17.98 5.75
CA LEU A 91 -2.91 -18.79 4.74
C LEU A 91 -1.52 -18.23 4.42
N THR A 92 -0.78 -17.94 5.49
CA THR A 92 0.66 -17.66 5.44
C THR A 92 1.43 -18.85 5.98
N ARG A 93 2.66 -19.10 5.53
CA ARG A 93 3.48 -20.17 6.11
C ARG A 93 4.93 -19.78 6.26
N LEU A 94 5.35 -19.72 7.52
CA LEU A 94 6.74 -19.57 7.94
C LEU A 94 7.62 -20.65 7.28
N GLY A 95 8.39 -20.28 6.26
CA GLY A 95 9.38 -21.15 5.62
C GLY A 95 9.27 -21.31 4.10
N GLY A 96 8.38 -20.59 3.42
CA GLY A 96 8.50 -20.24 1.99
C GLY A 96 8.38 -21.41 1.00
N GLY A 97 7.23 -22.07 0.96
CA GLY A 97 6.97 -23.11 -0.05
C GLY A 97 5.53 -23.57 -0.20
N ILE A 98 4.59 -22.87 0.45
CA ILE A 98 3.14 -23.08 0.33
C ILE A 98 2.53 -21.70 0.20
N GLY A 99 1.66 -21.53 -0.78
CA GLY A 99 0.92 -20.31 -1.01
C GLY A 99 -0.38 -20.64 -1.73
N LEU A 100 -1.34 -19.73 -1.63
CA LEU A 100 -2.58 -19.82 -2.39
C LEU A 100 -2.29 -19.57 -3.87
N VAL A 101 -2.72 -20.46 -4.76
CA VAL A 101 -2.48 -20.32 -6.21
C VAL A 101 -3.79 -20.52 -6.95
N GLY A 102 -4.29 -19.47 -7.60
CA GLY A 102 -5.59 -19.54 -8.27
C GLY A 102 -6.78 -19.70 -7.29
N GLY A 103 -6.61 -19.28 -6.04
CA GLY A 103 -7.61 -19.45 -4.99
C GLY A 103 -8.54 -18.26 -4.83
N GLN A 104 -9.64 -18.49 -4.11
CA GLN A 104 -10.62 -17.48 -3.71
C GLN A 104 -10.80 -17.54 -2.21
N VAL A 105 -10.73 -16.37 -1.56
CA VAL A 105 -11.00 -16.19 -0.14
C VAL A 105 -11.98 -15.04 0.00
N ALA A 106 -13.09 -15.27 0.69
CA ALA A 106 -14.03 -14.25 1.13
C ALA A 106 -14.18 -14.36 2.65
N GLY A 107 -14.03 -13.24 3.36
CA GLY A 107 -14.35 -13.14 4.79
C GLY A 107 -15.86 -13.23 5.02
N GLY A 108 -16.63 -12.45 4.28
CA GLY A 108 -18.08 -12.55 4.27
C GLY A 108 -18.71 -11.41 5.04
N ALA A 109 -19.37 -11.65 6.17
CA ALA A 109 -20.02 -10.59 6.95
C ALA A 109 -19.54 -10.56 8.39
N GLY A 110 -18.94 -9.47 8.83
CA GLY A 110 -18.27 -9.35 10.11
C GLY A 110 -16.94 -8.65 9.90
N ASN A 111 -16.17 -8.47 10.97
CA ASN A 111 -14.86 -7.85 10.88
C ASN A 111 -13.79 -8.94 10.80
N ASP A 112 -13.36 -9.25 9.59
CA ASP A 112 -12.53 -10.39 9.25
C ASP A 112 -11.03 -10.06 9.24
N ALA A 113 -10.21 -11.03 9.62
CA ALA A 113 -8.76 -10.95 9.58
C ALA A 113 -8.21 -11.92 8.53
N ILE A 114 -7.83 -11.39 7.36
CA ILE A 114 -7.34 -12.16 6.21
C ILE A 114 -5.85 -11.92 6.02
N SER A 115 -5.06 -12.99 6.02
CA SER A 115 -3.62 -12.95 5.76
C SER A 115 -3.23 -14.08 4.81
N VAL A 116 -2.73 -13.73 3.62
CA VAL A 116 -2.49 -14.69 2.54
C VAL A 116 -1.17 -14.40 1.84
N GLU A 117 -0.35 -15.44 1.69
CA GLU A 117 0.75 -15.49 0.71
C GLU A 117 0.21 -16.20 -0.54
N GLY A 118 0.22 -15.56 -1.71
CA GLY A 118 -0.41 -16.15 -2.88
C GLY A 118 -0.07 -15.56 -4.25
N GLU A 119 -0.52 -16.27 -5.28
CA GLU A 119 -0.38 -15.90 -6.69
C GLU A 119 -1.72 -16.12 -7.40
N GLN A 120 -2.10 -15.22 -8.31
CA GLN A 120 -3.31 -15.33 -9.13
C GLN A 120 -4.58 -15.61 -8.32
N SER A 121 -4.68 -15.03 -7.12
CA SER A 121 -5.78 -15.29 -6.20
C SER A 121 -6.68 -14.07 -6.04
N THR A 122 -7.91 -14.30 -5.58
CA THR A 122 -8.87 -13.24 -5.25
C THR A 122 -9.15 -13.27 -3.76
N LEU A 123 -8.95 -12.15 -3.09
CA LEU A 123 -9.30 -11.93 -1.69
C LEU A 123 -10.42 -10.89 -1.61
N SER A 124 -11.39 -11.13 -0.74
CA SER A 124 -12.52 -10.24 -0.44
C SER A 124 -12.70 -10.20 1.08
N GLY A 125 -12.72 -9.00 1.66
CA GLY A 125 -13.10 -8.79 3.05
C GLY A 125 -14.58 -9.10 3.22
N GLY A 126 -15.41 -8.32 2.53
CA GLY A 126 -16.85 -8.53 2.46
C GLY A 126 -17.58 -7.36 3.09
N ALA A 127 -18.46 -7.60 4.06
CA ALA A 127 -19.18 -6.56 4.76
C ALA A 127 -18.70 -6.47 6.21
N GLY A 128 -18.10 -5.35 6.60
CA GLY A 128 -17.56 -5.12 7.93
C GLY A 128 -16.23 -4.38 7.82
N ASP A 129 -15.65 -4.02 8.96
CA ASP A 129 -14.34 -3.35 8.98
C ASP A 129 -13.25 -4.44 9.01
N ASP A 130 -12.69 -4.76 7.85
CA ASP A 130 -11.79 -5.91 7.65
C ASP A 130 -10.32 -5.54 7.73
N THR A 131 -9.47 -6.54 7.99
CA THR A 131 -8.02 -6.41 7.93
C THR A 131 -7.45 -7.43 6.95
N ILE A 132 -6.82 -6.94 5.87
CA ILE A 132 -6.26 -7.78 4.81
C ILE A 132 -4.75 -7.55 4.69
N LEU A 133 -3.98 -8.63 4.81
CA LEU A 133 -2.52 -8.65 4.70
C LEU A 133 -2.10 -9.62 3.58
N GLY A 134 -1.58 -9.09 2.48
CA GLY A 134 -1.23 -9.86 1.30
C GLY A 134 0.25 -9.80 0.92
N GLU A 135 0.91 -10.94 0.78
CA GLU A 135 2.11 -11.06 -0.06
C GLU A 135 1.70 -11.73 -1.37
N LEU A 136 1.40 -10.91 -2.37
CA LEU A 136 0.60 -11.33 -3.52
C LEU A 136 1.28 -11.05 -4.85
N LEU A 137 1.05 -11.94 -5.82
CA LEU A 137 1.45 -11.75 -7.22
C LEU A 137 0.23 -11.91 -8.12
N ALA A 138 0.04 -11.01 -9.09
CA ALA A 138 -1.06 -11.09 -10.05
C ALA A 138 -2.45 -11.30 -9.41
N SER A 139 -2.70 -10.72 -8.23
CA SER A 139 -3.89 -11.02 -7.43
C SER A 139 -4.83 -9.82 -7.36
N GLU A 140 -6.06 -10.09 -6.97
CA GLU A 140 -7.11 -9.11 -6.74
C GLU A 140 -7.48 -9.11 -5.25
N VAL A 141 -7.51 -7.94 -4.65
CA VAL A 141 -7.90 -7.75 -3.24
C VAL A 141 -9.01 -6.70 -3.20
N ASN A 142 -10.13 -7.04 -2.58
CA ASN A 142 -11.24 -6.13 -2.35
C ASN A 142 -11.51 -6.07 -0.84
N GLY A 143 -11.59 -4.87 -0.26
CA GLY A 143 -12.15 -4.68 1.09
C GLY A 143 -13.66 -4.87 1.09
N ASP A 144 -14.30 -4.38 0.01
CA ASP A 144 -15.73 -4.41 -0.30
C ASP A 144 -16.53 -3.34 0.46
N GLY A 145 -17.02 -3.57 1.67
CA GLY A 145 -17.82 -2.55 2.36
C GLY A 145 -17.59 -2.49 3.85
N GLY A 146 -17.28 -1.30 4.36
CA GLY A 146 -16.82 -1.05 5.71
C GLY A 146 -15.50 -0.28 5.65
N ASN A 147 -14.91 0.06 6.80
CA ASN A 147 -13.65 0.78 6.83
C ASN A 147 -12.49 -0.21 6.97
N ASP A 148 -11.83 -0.52 5.86
CA ASP A 148 -10.89 -1.63 5.77
C ASP A 148 -9.44 -1.18 5.99
N SER A 149 -8.62 -2.11 6.50
CA SER A 149 -7.18 -1.94 6.60
C SER A 149 -6.48 -2.97 5.72
N ILE A 150 -5.95 -2.52 4.59
CA ILE A 150 -5.38 -3.37 3.55
C ILE A 150 -3.89 -3.05 3.40
N SER A 151 -3.02 -4.05 3.58
CA SER A 151 -1.58 -3.94 3.27
C SER A 151 -1.16 -5.05 2.33
N VAL A 152 -0.64 -4.66 1.16
CA VAL A 152 -0.25 -5.61 0.11
C VAL A 152 1.15 -5.29 -0.41
N VAL A 153 1.98 -6.33 -0.45
CA VAL A 153 3.28 -6.28 -1.12
C VAL A 153 3.22 -7.12 -2.39
N SER A 154 3.48 -6.49 -3.54
CA SER A 154 3.50 -7.13 -4.86
C SER A 154 4.87 -7.05 -5.51
N GLY A 155 5.37 -8.20 -5.97
CA GLY A 155 6.62 -8.28 -6.73
C GLY A 155 6.49 -7.68 -8.13
N PRO A 156 7.62 -7.53 -8.85
CA PRO A 156 7.63 -6.76 -10.09
C PRO A 156 6.79 -7.41 -11.21
N SER A 157 6.86 -8.73 -11.42
CA SER A 157 6.49 -9.34 -12.71
C SER A 157 5.03 -9.18 -13.12
N ASP A 158 4.10 -9.11 -12.16
CA ASP A 158 2.66 -9.12 -12.44
C ASP A 158 1.93 -8.20 -11.47
N ALA A 159 1.14 -7.29 -12.02
CA ALA A 159 0.43 -6.28 -11.25
C ALA A 159 -0.67 -6.92 -10.39
N SER A 160 -0.70 -6.58 -9.11
CA SER A 160 -1.85 -6.83 -8.25
C SER A 160 -2.78 -5.60 -8.27
N THR A 161 -4.09 -5.83 -8.10
CA THR A 161 -5.09 -4.77 -7.94
C THR A 161 -5.65 -4.85 -6.54
N VAL A 162 -5.73 -3.72 -5.86
CA VAL A 162 -6.31 -3.55 -4.54
C VAL A 162 -7.41 -2.50 -4.65
N ASN A 163 -8.58 -2.80 -4.11
CA ASN A 163 -9.73 -1.91 -4.05
C ASN A 163 -10.24 -1.88 -2.60
N GLY A 164 -10.33 -0.70 -2.00
CA GLY A 164 -10.94 -0.53 -0.67
C GLY A 164 -12.41 -0.87 -0.73
N GLY A 165 -13.18 -0.06 -1.45
CA GLY A 165 -14.61 -0.29 -1.69
C GLY A 165 -15.44 0.84 -1.15
N ASP A 166 -16.54 0.53 -0.47
CA ASP A 166 -17.38 1.53 0.21
C ASP A 166 -16.90 1.70 1.67
N GLY A 167 -16.38 2.86 2.06
CA GLY A 167 -15.92 3.14 3.42
C GLY A 167 -14.73 4.08 3.46
N ASP A 168 -14.30 4.47 4.66
CA ASP A 168 -13.06 5.23 4.84
C ASP A 168 -11.89 4.23 5.00
N ASP A 169 -11.25 3.85 3.90
CA ASP A 169 -10.27 2.75 3.85
C ASP A 169 -8.83 3.22 4.07
N THR A 170 -7.99 2.31 4.58
CA THR A 170 -6.54 2.51 4.68
C THR A 170 -5.82 1.46 3.87
N ILE A 171 -5.15 1.90 2.80
CA ILE A 171 -4.45 1.04 1.84
C ILE A 171 -2.95 1.33 1.84
N ASP A 172 -2.14 0.33 2.18
CA ASP A 172 -0.68 0.40 2.15
C ASP A 172 -0.10 -0.55 1.10
N GLY A 173 0.32 0.01 -0.03
CA GLY A 173 1.03 -0.69 -1.08
C GLY A 173 2.54 -0.51 -1.05
N SER A 174 3.11 0.00 0.04
CA SER A 174 4.56 0.19 0.18
C SER A 174 5.34 -1.12 -0.05
N GLY A 175 6.55 -1.01 -0.59
CA GLY A 175 7.35 -2.17 -1.01
C GLY A 175 6.87 -2.91 -2.28
N SER A 176 5.82 -2.43 -2.96
CA SER A 176 5.35 -3.00 -4.23
C SER A 176 6.01 -2.35 -5.45
N ASP A 177 6.38 -3.18 -6.43
CA ASP A 177 7.01 -2.72 -7.69
C ASP A 177 6.01 -2.55 -8.86
N ASN A 178 4.82 -3.18 -8.74
CA ASN A 178 3.77 -3.17 -9.76
C ASN A 178 2.39 -3.40 -9.12
N ILE A 179 1.62 -2.33 -8.94
CA ILE A 179 0.38 -2.34 -8.18
C ILE A 179 -0.58 -1.24 -8.62
N SER A 180 -1.88 -1.54 -8.60
CA SER A 180 -2.96 -0.56 -8.72
C SER A 180 -3.75 -0.55 -7.43
N LEU A 181 -3.83 0.62 -6.79
CA LEU A 181 -4.59 0.87 -5.57
C LEU A 181 -5.77 1.77 -5.91
N LEU A 182 -6.96 1.39 -5.46
CA LEU A 182 -8.21 2.13 -5.61
C LEU A 182 -8.79 2.28 -4.20
N GLY A 183 -9.06 3.51 -3.75
CA GLY A 183 -9.74 3.77 -2.49
C GLY A 183 -11.20 3.33 -2.59
N GLY A 184 -11.96 4.02 -3.44
CA GLY A 184 -13.34 3.69 -3.72
C GLY A 184 -14.25 4.85 -3.35
N ALA A 185 -15.22 4.62 -2.47
CA ALA A 185 -16.13 5.66 -2.00
C ALA A 185 -15.97 5.86 -0.49
N GLY A 186 -15.61 7.07 -0.08
CA GLY A 186 -15.28 7.41 1.30
C GLY A 186 -13.99 8.21 1.33
N ASN A 187 -13.49 8.52 2.52
CA ASN A 187 -12.25 9.31 2.65
C ASN A 187 -11.09 8.35 2.92
N ASP A 188 -10.37 8.03 1.87
CA ASP A 188 -9.38 6.96 1.87
C ASP A 188 -7.98 7.48 2.14
N SER A 189 -7.15 6.61 2.74
CA SER A 189 -5.74 6.88 2.99
C SER A 189 -4.90 5.85 2.24
N ILE A 190 -4.28 6.27 1.13
CA ILE A 190 -3.50 5.40 0.26
C ILE A 190 -2.01 5.74 0.37
N THR A 191 -1.19 4.76 0.72
CA THR A 191 0.28 4.89 0.78
C THR A 191 0.95 4.04 -0.28
N THR A 192 1.90 4.63 -1.01
CA THR A 192 2.75 3.96 -2.00
C THR A 192 4.21 4.32 -1.77
N GLU A 193 5.14 3.48 -2.21
CA GLU A 193 6.58 3.74 -2.12
C GLU A 193 7.29 3.45 -3.45
N GLY A 194 8.29 4.27 -3.76
CA GLY A 194 9.31 3.97 -4.74
C GLY A 194 8.96 4.36 -6.18
N GLY A 195 9.92 4.15 -7.09
CA GLY A 195 9.67 4.18 -8.52
C GLY A 195 9.45 2.77 -9.06
N THR A 196 8.80 2.63 -10.21
CA THR A 196 8.62 1.31 -10.87
C THR A 196 9.76 0.95 -11.82
N PRO A 197 10.33 -0.27 -11.80
CA PRO A 197 11.34 -0.66 -12.79
C PRO A 197 10.84 -0.47 -14.23
N VAL A 198 11.65 0.10 -15.12
CA VAL A 198 11.24 0.37 -16.50
C VAL A 198 11.28 -0.92 -17.31
N GLY A 199 10.12 -1.15 -17.92
CA GLY A 199 9.80 -2.28 -18.75
C GLY A 199 8.33 -2.16 -19.14
N THR A 200 7.89 -2.89 -20.15
CA THR A 200 6.48 -2.83 -20.56
C THR A 200 5.61 -3.49 -19.49
N GLY A 201 4.88 -2.70 -18.69
CA GLY A 201 3.82 -3.20 -17.82
C GLY A 201 4.01 -3.04 -16.31
N TYR A 202 5.08 -2.38 -15.85
CA TYR A 202 5.25 -2.03 -14.44
C TYR A 202 4.67 -0.63 -14.19
N ARG A 203 3.79 -0.51 -13.19
CA ARG A 203 3.18 0.76 -12.79
C ARG A 203 2.79 0.71 -11.32
N ILE A 204 3.02 1.82 -10.62
CA ILE A 204 2.33 2.15 -9.38
C ILE A 204 1.26 3.16 -9.77
N SER A 205 0.00 2.84 -9.47
CA SER A 205 -1.10 3.78 -9.55
C SER A 205 -1.91 3.77 -8.27
N ALA A 206 -2.30 4.95 -7.81
CA ALA A 206 -3.24 5.16 -6.72
C ALA A 206 -4.35 6.10 -7.22
N ASP A 207 -5.58 5.72 -6.97
CA ASP A 207 -6.79 6.48 -7.28
C ASP A 207 -7.62 6.54 -6.00
N GLY A 208 -7.89 7.75 -5.48
CA GLY A 208 -8.69 7.95 -4.27
C GLY A 208 -10.14 7.52 -4.52
N GLY A 209 -10.82 8.22 -5.44
CA GLY A 209 -12.17 7.88 -5.87
C GLY A 209 -13.16 8.97 -5.49
N ASP A 210 -14.28 8.60 -4.87
CA ASP A 210 -15.27 9.57 -4.38
C ASP A 210 -14.98 9.88 -2.90
N GLY A 211 -14.60 11.11 -2.55
CA GLY A 211 -14.38 11.52 -1.16
C GLY A 211 -13.17 12.44 -1.00
N ASP A 212 -12.87 12.87 0.22
CA ASP A 212 -11.71 13.72 0.50
C ASP A 212 -10.51 12.81 0.84
N ASP A 213 -9.75 12.40 -0.18
CA ASP A 213 -8.74 11.35 -0.06
C ASP A 213 -7.35 11.87 0.31
N THR A 214 -6.52 11.01 0.91
CA THR A 214 -5.11 11.29 1.17
C THR A 214 -4.21 10.27 0.48
N LEU A 215 -3.46 10.74 -0.52
CA LEU A 215 -2.52 9.94 -1.29
C LEU A 215 -1.09 10.30 -0.88
N THR A 216 -0.48 9.43 -0.08
CA THR A 216 0.93 9.52 0.31
C THR A 216 1.81 8.72 -0.64
N HIS A 217 2.81 9.37 -1.22
CA HIS A 217 3.82 8.71 -2.05
C HIS A 217 5.22 8.94 -1.47
N GLU A 218 5.87 7.85 -1.07
CA GLU A 218 7.23 7.85 -0.55
C GLU A 218 8.24 7.78 -1.69
N VAL A 219 9.13 8.77 -1.73
CA VAL A 219 10.13 8.96 -2.78
C VAL A 219 11.52 8.76 -2.19
N ASP A 220 12.15 7.62 -2.50
CA ASP A 220 13.57 7.43 -2.19
C ASP A 220 14.42 8.22 -3.19
N VAL A 221 15.13 9.24 -2.70
CA VAL A 221 16.02 10.08 -3.53
C VAL A 221 17.39 9.43 -3.80
N PHE A 222 17.58 8.18 -3.36
CA PHE A 222 18.75 7.37 -3.69
C PHE A 222 18.40 6.22 -4.67
N PRO A 223 18.64 6.36 -5.97
CA PRO A 223 18.56 5.22 -6.87
C PRO A 223 19.69 4.22 -6.54
N LEU A 224 19.33 2.97 -6.21
CA LEU A 224 20.30 1.89 -6.00
C LEU A 224 21.22 1.82 -7.22
N THR A 225 22.50 1.54 -7.05
CA THR A 225 23.48 1.64 -8.13
C THR A 225 23.50 0.52 -9.17
N SER A 226 22.38 -0.19 -9.30
CA SER A 226 21.97 -0.97 -10.48
C SER A 226 20.78 -0.36 -11.22
N GLN A 227 20.31 0.80 -10.80
CA GLN A 227 19.19 1.54 -11.37
C GLN A 227 19.74 2.42 -12.50
N ASP A 228 19.75 1.79 -13.68
CA ASP A 228 19.38 2.43 -14.93
C ASP A 228 18.33 3.55 -14.67
N PRO A 229 18.40 4.74 -15.33
CA PRO A 229 17.39 5.83 -15.30
C PRO A 229 16.01 5.41 -15.87
N ALA A 230 15.56 4.31 -15.33
CA ALA A 230 14.62 3.36 -15.81
C ALA A 230 13.68 3.10 -14.64
N PHE A 231 13.25 4.16 -13.95
CA PHE A 231 12.13 4.11 -13.05
C PHE A 231 11.01 4.98 -13.61
N ALA A 232 9.79 4.45 -13.71
CA ALA A 232 8.63 5.23 -14.11
C ALA A 232 7.93 5.80 -12.87
N PRO A 233 7.40 7.04 -12.98
CA PRO A 233 6.76 7.73 -11.86
C PRO A 233 5.52 6.98 -11.40
N ALA A 234 5.15 7.16 -10.14
CA ALA A 234 3.82 6.81 -9.66
C ALA A 234 2.76 7.70 -10.31
N PHE A 235 1.57 7.15 -10.54
CA PHE A 235 0.41 7.92 -11.03
C PHE A 235 -0.58 8.06 -9.90
N LEU A 236 -0.88 9.30 -9.53
CA LEU A 236 -1.76 9.63 -8.42
C LEU A 236 -2.97 10.38 -8.98
N THR A 237 -4.15 9.90 -8.63
CA THR A 237 -5.45 10.48 -9.00
C THR A 237 -6.22 10.70 -7.71
N GLY A 238 -6.70 11.91 -7.48
CA GLY A 238 -7.52 12.22 -6.30
C GLY A 238 -8.93 11.69 -6.49
N GLY A 239 -9.57 12.11 -7.58
CA GLY A 239 -10.95 11.78 -7.90
C GLY A 239 -11.91 12.93 -7.59
N ASP A 240 -13.11 12.59 -7.13
CA ASP A 240 -14.16 13.54 -6.78
C ASP A 240 -14.03 13.93 -5.29
N GLY A 241 -13.52 15.11 -4.98
CA GLY A 241 -13.51 15.60 -3.59
C GLY A 241 -12.43 16.64 -3.35
N ALA A 242 -12.01 16.81 -2.09
CA ALA A 242 -10.90 17.66 -1.73
C ALA A 242 -9.71 16.83 -1.27
N ASP A 243 -8.81 16.55 -2.22
CA ASP A 243 -7.78 15.53 -2.03
C ASP A 243 -6.45 16.11 -1.54
N ALA A 244 -5.68 15.28 -0.85
CA ALA A 244 -4.36 15.60 -0.34
C ALA A 244 -3.30 14.70 -0.99
N PHE A 245 -2.44 15.30 -1.81
CA PHE A 245 -1.26 14.66 -2.37
C PHE A 245 -0.04 14.96 -1.47
N GLU A 246 0.48 13.95 -0.80
CA GLU A 246 1.62 14.07 0.12
C GLU A 246 2.85 13.33 -0.43
N LEU A 247 3.86 14.09 -0.88
CA LEU A 247 5.10 13.50 -1.38
C LEU A 247 6.17 13.52 -0.30
N ARG A 248 6.48 12.35 0.25
CA ARG A 248 7.44 12.19 1.35
C ARG A 248 8.81 11.78 0.82
N LEU A 249 9.79 12.67 0.89
CA LEU A 249 11.14 12.37 0.43
C LEU A 249 11.94 11.68 1.54
N THR A 250 12.54 10.54 1.22
CA THR A 250 13.38 9.74 2.12
C THR A 250 14.73 9.43 1.47
N SER A 251 15.66 8.83 2.23
CA SER A 251 16.99 8.47 1.73
C SER A 251 17.55 7.15 2.26
N ASP A 252 16.69 6.30 2.81
CA ASP A 252 17.09 5.31 3.80
C ASP A 252 17.95 4.16 3.22
N ASN A 253 18.07 3.98 1.90
CA ASN A 253 18.58 2.71 1.35
C ASN A 253 19.66 2.79 0.25
N GLY A 254 20.20 3.96 -0.07
CA GLY A 254 21.18 4.09 -1.15
C GLY A 254 22.63 3.79 -0.80
N VAL A 255 23.26 2.84 -1.49
CA VAL A 255 24.74 2.69 -1.52
C VAL A 255 25.26 3.09 -2.91
N PHE A 256 26.07 4.15 -2.98
CA PHE A 256 26.82 4.51 -4.18
C PHE A 256 27.76 3.37 -4.59
N SER A 257 27.62 2.89 -5.83
CA SER A 257 28.59 2.02 -6.46
C SER A 257 29.75 2.90 -6.90
N PRO A 258 30.97 2.66 -6.39
CA PRO A 258 32.16 3.42 -6.80
C PRO A 258 32.62 3.11 -8.23
N SER A 259 31.78 2.45 -9.05
CA SER A 259 32.13 1.91 -10.37
C SER A 259 31.29 2.43 -11.54
N ALA A 260 30.24 3.20 -11.29
CA ALA A 260 29.51 3.94 -12.33
C ALA A 260 30.14 5.34 -12.52
N GLU A 261 30.18 5.86 -13.75
CA GLU A 261 30.39 7.30 -13.96
C GLU A 261 29.08 7.98 -13.58
N ASP A 262 28.97 8.40 -12.33
CA ASP A 262 27.78 9.10 -11.84
C ASP A 262 27.68 10.48 -12.52
N PRO A 263 26.50 10.88 -13.03
CA PRO A 263 26.29 12.23 -13.53
C PRO A 263 26.47 13.27 -12.41
N ASP A 264 26.75 14.52 -12.78
CA ASP A 264 26.80 15.62 -11.81
C ASP A 264 25.44 15.82 -11.11
N VAL A 265 24.36 15.47 -11.81
CA VAL A 265 22.96 15.57 -11.39
C VAL A 265 22.22 14.29 -11.77
N PHE A 266 21.57 13.65 -10.81
CA PHE A 266 20.56 12.64 -11.08
C PHE A 266 19.17 13.27 -11.17
N GLU A 267 18.33 12.72 -12.03
CA GLU A 267 16.94 13.15 -12.22
C GLU A 267 16.03 12.00 -11.84
N THR A 268 15.07 12.26 -10.95
CA THR A 268 14.10 11.29 -10.47
C THR A 268 12.70 11.80 -10.79
N ASP A 269 12.03 11.15 -11.74
CA ASP A 269 10.61 11.37 -12.01
C ASP A 269 9.81 10.63 -10.94
N ALA A 270 9.40 11.35 -9.90
CA ALA A 270 8.78 10.77 -8.71
C ALA A 270 7.31 10.43 -8.94
N ALA A 271 6.52 11.40 -9.39
CA ALA A 271 5.08 11.25 -9.50
C ALA A 271 4.48 12.06 -10.65
N VAL A 272 3.35 11.58 -11.14
CA VAL A 272 2.41 12.28 -12.00
C VAL A 272 1.08 12.37 -11.27
N ILE A 273 0.68 13.58 -10.89
CA ILE A 273 -0.65 13.87 -10.35
C ILE A 273 -1.56 14.19 -11.53
N THR A 274 -2.62 13.40 -11.71
CA THR A 274 -3.32 13.32 -13.00
C THR A 274 -4.55 14.22 -13.13
N ASP A 275 -5.09 14.75 -12.03
CA ASP A 275 -6.37 15.43 -11.99
C ASP A 275 -6.45 16.63 -11.02
N PHE A 276 -5.31 17.09 -10.49
CA PHE A 276 -5.24 18.17 -9.49
C PHE A 276 -6.14 19.40 -9.76
N GLU A 277 -7.07 19.64 -8.85
CA GLU A 277 -8.00 20.76 -8.82
C GLU A 277 -7.48 21.92 -7.93
N GLN A 278 -6.91 22.93 -8.56
CA GLN A 278 -6.42 24.13 -7.85
C GLN A 278 -7.50 24.79 -6.98
N GLY A 279 -7.22 24.91 -5.68
CA GLY A 279 -8.10 25.54 -4.70
C GLY A 279 -9.11 24.58 -4.06
N THR A 280 -9.19 23.34 -4.53
CA THR A 280 -9.90 22.23 -3.89
C THR A 280 -8.86 21.30 -3.26
N ASP A 281 -7.92 20.80 -4.06
CA ASP A 281 -6.90 19.86 -3.64
C ASP A 281 -5.69 20.54 -3.00
N THR A 282 -4.92 19.75 -2.28
CA THR A 282 -3.67 20.17 -1.64
C THR A 282 -2.50 19.33 -2.11
N LEU A 283 -1.36 19.98 -2.34
CA LEU A 283 -0.10 19.32 -2.65
C LEU A 283 0.95 19.70 -1.59
N SER A 284 1.53 18.70 -0.96
CA SER A 284 2.58 18.88 0.04
C SER A 284 3.83 18.06 -0.29
N PHE A 285 4.98 18.64 0.04
CA PHE A 285 6.25 17.93 0.09
C PHE A 285 6.68 17.80 1.54
N ASP A 286 6.69 16.57 2.04
CA ASP A 286 7.28 16.29 3.35
C ASP A 286 8.79 16.08 3.21
N LEU A 287 9.52 17.09 3.70
CA LEU A 287 10.98 17.17 3.74
C LEU A 287 11.50 17.04 5.18
N SER A 288 10.66 16.55 6.10
CA SER A 288 11.02 16.28 7.49
C SER A 288 11.77 14.96 7.68
N GLY A 289 11.67 14.07 6.67
CA GLY A 289 12.43 12.83 6.59
C GLY A 289 13.94 13.06 6.65
N SER A 290 14.68 12.03 7.10
CA SER A 290 16.14 12.07 7.04
C SER A 290 16.56 12.02 5.57
N LEU A 291 16.98 13.15 5.01
CA LEU A 291 17.65 13.25 3.71
C LEU A 291 19.17 13.22 3.93
N ALA A 292 19.70 12.06 4.31
CA ALA A 292 21.07 11.89 4.76
C ALA A 292 22.07 12.38 3.70
N GLY A 293 22.74 13.50 4.00
CA GLY A 293 23.75 14.09 3.12
C GLY A 293 23.21 15.10 2.10
N TYR A 294 21.89 15.30 2.05
CA TYR A 294 21.26 16.24 1.12
C TYR A 294 20.74 17.49 1.82
N SER A 295 20.70 18.59 1.07
CA SER A 295 20.04 19.84 1.46
C SER A 295 19.18 20.34 0.31
N VAL A 296 17.93 20.71 0.59
CA VAL A 296 17.00 21.20 -0.43
C VAL A 296 17.37 22.63 -0.80
N MET A 297 17.82 22.84 -2.04
CA MET A 297 18.39 24.10 -2.52
C MET A 297 17.34 24.99 -3.17
N THR A 298 16.63 24.47 -4.17
CA THR A 298 15.69 25.25 -4.97
C THR A 298 14.44 24.46 -5.32
N GLY A 299 13.31 25.14 -5.41
CA GLY A 299 12.12 24.67 -6.12
C GLY A 299 11.94 25.49 -7.40
N THR A 300 11.65 24.85 -8.52
CA THR A 300 11.33 25.51 -9.80
C THR A 300 10.02 24.98 -10.35
N LEU A 301 9.14 25.88 -10.84
CA LEU A 301 7.96 25.52 -11.60
C LEU A 301 8.23 25.71 -13.10
N VAL A 302 7.95 24.69 -13.90
CA VAL A 302 8.09 24.71 -15.36
C VAL A 302 6.74 24.34 -15.98
N GLU A 303 6.08 25.30 -16.60
CA GLU A 303 4.77 25.08 -17.23
C GLU A 303 4.91 24.66 -18.69
N ASP A 304 4.14 23.64 -19.08
CA ASP A 304 3.89 23.27 -20.47
C ASP A 304 2.41 23.47 -20.80
N THR A 305 2.09 24.62 -21.38
CA THR A 305 0.71 24.97 -21.75
C THR A 305 0.14 24.11 -22.88
N ASP A 306 1.00 23.51 -23.72
CA ASP A 306 0.54 22.63 -24.80
C ASP A 306 0.16 21.24 -24.25
N ALA A 307 0.90 20.76 -23.24
CA ALA A 307 0.59 19.53 -22.52
C ALA A 307 -0.50 19.71 -21.44
N GLY A 308 -0.75 20.94 -20.99
CA GLY A 308 -1.69 21.24 -19.92
C GLY A 308 -1.17 20.86 -18.53
N SER A 309 0.15 20.91 -18.33
CA SER A 309 0.80 20.47 -17.11
C SER A 309 1.83 21.47 -16.58
N THR A 310 2.16 21.33 -15.30
CA THR A 310 3.25 22.04 -14.64
C THR A 310 4.16 21.05 -13.94
N GLU A 311 5.45 21.12 -14.20
CA GLU A 311 6.47 20.33 -13.53
C GLU A 311 7.04 21.11 -12.34
N ILE A 312 7.10 20.45 -11.19
CA ILE A 312 7.79 20.92 -9.99
C ILE A 312 9.14 20.21 -9.94
N ILE A 313 10.22 20.99 -9.89
CA ILE A 313 11.59 20.48 -9.79
C ILE A 313 12.21 20.92 -8.46
N LEU A 314 12.46 19.96 -7.57
CA LEU A 314 13.21 20.18 -6.34
C LEU A 314 14.67 19.78 -6.53
N ARG A 315 15.58 20.76 -6.45
CA ARG A 315 17.03 20.53 -6.46
C ARG A 315 17.52 20.24 -5.06
N LEU A 316 18.12 19.08 -4.85
CA LEU A 316 18.84 18.71 -3.64
C LEU A 316 20.34 18.69 -3.90
N SER A 317 21.12 19.28 -2.99
CA SER A 317 22.59 19.20 -3.07
C SER A 317 23.16 18.18 -2.11
N GLY A 318 23.93 17.24 -2.64
CA GLY A 318 24.49 16.09 -1.91
C GLY A 318 25.85 16.34 -1.27
N GLY A 319 26.45 17.51 -1.51
CA GLY A 319 27.76 17.92 -0.99
C GLY A 319 28.92 17.04 -1.49
N SER A 320 29.11 15.88 -0.87
CA SER A 320 30.02 14.83 -1.34
C SER A 320 29.36 13.80 -2.26
N LEU A 321 28.04 13.84 -2.36
CA LEU A 321 27.22 13.05 -3.26
C LEU A 321 26.82 13.93 -4.46
N PRO A 322 26.56 13.34 -5.64
CA PRO A 322 25.93 14.04 -6.77
C PRO A 322 24.65 14.76 -6.36
N ASP A 323 24.32 15.85 -7.05
CA ASP A 323 23.07 16.57 -6.81
C ASP A 323 21.88 15.76 -7.37
N GLN A 324 20.67 16.01 -6.87
CA GLN A 324 19.44 15.34 -7.30
C GLN A 324 18.41 16.38 -7.74
N ASP A 325 17.68 16.08 -8.82
CA ASP A 325 16.44 16.76 -9.20
C ASP A 325 15.29 15.79 -9.01
N VAL A 326 14.43 16.07 -8.03
CA VAL A 326 13.16 15.36 -7.86
C VAL A 326 12.10 16.10 -8.66
N ARG A 327 11.47 15.40 -9.60
CA ARG A 327 10.51 15.94 -10.55
C ARG A 327 9.12 15.37 -10.29
N VAL A 328 8.14 16.26 -10.26
CA VAL A 328 6.72 15.91 -10.11
C VAL A 328 5.96 16.63 -11.19
N THR A 329 5.23 15.88 -12.01
CA THR A 329 4.33 16.45 -13.01
C THR A 329 2.93 16.58 -12.42
N VAL A 330 2.35 17.76 -12.50
CA VAL A 330 0.96 18.01 -12.10
C VAL A 330 0.16 18.34 -13.36
N ALA A 331 -0.95 17.65 -13.60
CA ALA A 331 -1.81 17.83 -14.76
C ALA A 331 -2.69 19.09 -14.67
N THR A 332 -2.04 20.23 -14.45
CA THR A 332 -2.68 21.53 -14.32
C THR A 332 -1.75 22.65 -14.82
N THR A 333 -2.33 23.74 -15.30
CA THR A 333 -1.62 24.99 -15.66
C THR A 333 -1.99 26.10 -14.70
N GLY A 334 -1.10 27.06 -14.49
CA GLY A 334 -1.29 28.19 -13.58
C GLY A 334 -0.84 27.91 -12.15
N LEU A 335 -0.25 26.73 -11.91
CA LEU A 335 0.23 26.33 -10.59
C LEU A 335 1.23 27.36 -10.05
N SER A 336 1.08 27.71 -8.78
CA SER A 336 1.92 28.67 -8.08
C SER A 336 2.49 28.05 -6.80
N TRP A 337 3.44 28.75 -6.18
CA TRP A 337 3.96 28.33 -4.88
C TRP A 337 2.98 28.54 -3.72
N ASP A 338 1.82 29.17 -3.95
CA ASP A 338 0.74 29.24 -2.95
C ASP A 338 -0.08 27.94 -2.93
N ASP A 339 -0.02 27.12 -3.98
CA ASP A 339 -0.71 25.83 -4.12
C ASP A 339 0.13 24.66 -3.57
N VAL A 340 1.39 24.91 -3.21
CA VAL A 340 2.35 23.89 -2.77
C VAL A 340 2.84 24.20 -1.37
N SER A 341 2.69 23.23 -0.47
CA SER A 341 3.17 23.33 0.91
C SER A 341 4.43 22.48 1.14
N PHE A 342 5.25 22.89 2.12
CA PHE A 342 6.45 22.16 2.51
C PHE A 342 6.42 21.89 4.01
N ILE A 343 6.63 20.63 4.39
CA ILE A 343 6.71 20.19 5.79
C ILE A 343 8.19 19.97 6.15
N GLY A 344 8.57 20.37 7.36
CA GLY A 344 9.95 20.28 7.84
C GLY A 344 10.82 21.44 7.35
N THR A 345 11.43 21.32 6.17
CA THR A 345 12.30 22.35 5.60
C THR A 345 11.74 22.88 4.27
N GLN A 346 11.91 24.17 4.00
CA GLN A 346 11.53 24.77 2.73
C GLN A 346 12.76 24.96 1.83
N PRO A 347 12.64 24.82 0.49
CA PRO A 347 13.72 25.16 -0.43
C PRO A 347 14.23 26.60 -0.21
N GLY A 348 15.55 26.77 -0.30
CA GLY A 348 16.19 28.08 -0.09
C GLY A 348 15.82 29.14 -1.14
N THR A 349 15.35 28.73 -2.32
CA THR A 349 14.84 29.64 -3.35
C THR A 349 13.70 28.97 -4.12
N LEU A 350 12.59 29.68 -4.30
CA LEU A 350 11.46 29.25 -5.10
C LEU A 350 11.38 30.11 -6.37
N THR A 351 11.47 29.46 -7.52
CA THR A 351 11.38 30.08 -8.84
C THR A 351 9.99 29.81 -9.41
N PRO A 352 9.14 30.82 -9.64
CA PRO A 352 7.82 30.63 -10.22
C PRO A 352 7.91 30.32 -11.72
N VAL A 353 6.78 29.97 -12.34
CA VAL A 353 6.65 29.85 -13.79
C VAL A 353 7.14 31.13 -14.47
N ALA A 354 7.90 30.98 -15.56
CA ALA A 354 8.36 32.12 -16.34
C ALA A 354 7.18 32.87 -16.97
N ALA A 355 7.06 34.17 -16.68
CA ALA A 355 6.00 35.05 -17.18
C ALA A 355 6.09 35.36 -18.68
#